data_AF-A0A7V9L680-F1
#
_entry.id   AF-A0A7V9L680-F1
#
_cell.length_a   1.000
_cell.length_b   1.000
_cell.length_c   1.000
_cell.angle_alpha   90.00
_cell.angle_beta   90.00
_cell.angle_gamma   90.00
#
_symmetry.space_group_name_H-M   'P 1'
#
loop_
_entity.id
_entity.type
_entity.pdbx_description
1 polymer ?
#
loop_
_entity_poly.entity_id
_entity_poly.type
_entity_poly.pdbx_seq_one_letter_code
_entity_poly.pdbx_strand_id
1 'polypeptide(L)'
;MDRDDKPLWACFRAVAATSNDVDWKALLVELEPELMMMARNQPIGRLRDREDSPREIVTRVVARLFGKQYAAVKKLCALDPPPELRAWLRVLVRRSAIDYMREHPEFDRGNVERAPRWISLASLGSGEAVAADPGSLAEKRAQVIAFVRAAVEEAIAAFKAEGDDALFRLSLEWKITRIHVRRVVKHGEQYVSVLTHVLEGQSYPETAAKLGITRREVELTVRYIEEMLRARRFGMDPE
;
A
#
# COMPACT_ATOMS: atom_id res chain seq x y z
N MET A 1 10.56 6.77 28.48
CA MET A 1 11.42 5.83 29.23
C MET A 1 11.81 4.74 28.28
N ASP A 2 13.10 4.65 27.97
CA ASP A 2 13.66 3.56 27.16
C ASP A 2 13.70 2.32 28.05
N ARG A 3 12.82 1.35 27.80
CA ARG A 3 12.81 0.09 28.55
C ARG A 3 13.90 -0.79 27.94
N ASP A 4 14.74 -1.40 28.78
CA ASP A 4 15.80 -2.29 28.30
C ASP A 4 15.18 -3.51 27.59
N ASP A 5 15.43 -3.64 26.28
CA ASP A 5 14.90 -4.72 25.44
C ASP A 5 15.69 -6.04 25.62
N LYS A 6 16.80 -6.03 26.37
CA LYS A 6 17.66 -7.22 26.57
C LYS A 6 16.92 -8.46 27.09
N PRO A 7 16.04 -8.38 28.12
CA PRO A 7 15.33 -9.55 28.62
C PRO A 7 14.46 -10.19 27.55
N LEU A 8 13.75 -9.36 26.78
CA LEU A 8 12.86 -9.83 25.72
C LEU A 8 13.66 -10.47 24.57
N TRP A 9 14.79 -9.85 24.18
CA TRP A 9 15.71 -10.44 23.20
C TRP A 9 16.24 -11.82 23.61
N ALA A 10 16.53 -12.01 24.90
CA ALA A 10 16.96 -13.31 25.41
C ALA A 10 15.88 -14.39 25.21
N CYS A 11 14.61 -14.07 25.50
CA CYS A 11 13.48 -14.97 25.24
C CYS A 11 13.32 -15.31 23.75
N PHE A 12 13.41 -14.31 22.86
CA PHE A 12 13.34 -14.56 21.40
C PHE A 12 14.46 -15.49 20.92
N ARG A 13 15.69 -15.32 21.46
CA ARG A 13 16.83 -16.18 21.11
C ARG A 13 16.68 -17.60 21.66
N ALA A 14 16.14 -17.77 22.88
CA ALA A 14 15.86 -19.08 23.44
C ALA A 14 14.87 -19.85 22.56
N VAL A 15 13.74 -19.23 22.18
CA VAL A 15 12.75 -19.83 21.27
C VAL A 15 13.36 -20.17 19.90
N ALA A 16 14.19 -19.28 19.35
CA ALA A 16 14.86 -19.53 18.07
C ALA A 16 15.79 -20.75 18.12
N ALA A 17 16.48 -20.96 19.24
CA ALA A 17 17.46 -22.04 19.43
C ALA A 17 16.79 -23.39 19.73
N THR A 18 15.80 -23.43 20.62
CA THR A 18 15.24 -24.69 21.13
C THR A 18 13.95 -25.11 20.43
N SER A 19 13.17 -24.15 19.91
CA SER A 19 11.82 -24.39 19.38
C SER A 19 10.92 -25.22 20.31
N ASN A 20 11.08 -25.11 21.62
CA ASN A 20 10.29 -25.85 22.60
C ASN A 20 9.15 -24.99 23.18
N ASP A 21 8.15 -25.67 23.77
CA ASP A 21 6.98 -25.00 24.34
C ASP A 21 7.27 -24.22 25.64
N VAL A 22 8.34 -24.57 26.36
CA VAL A 22 8.69 -23.93 27.63
C VAL A 22 9.21 -22.52 27.39
N ASP A 23 10.18 -22.39 26.48
CA ASP A 23 10.75 -21.10 26.07
C ASP A 23 9.72 -20.24 25.35
N TRP A 24 8.81 -20.86 24.60
CA TRP A 24 7.69 -20.17 23.99
C TRP A 24 6.76 -19.56 25.04
N LYS A 25 6.37 -20.33 26.07
CA LYS A 25 5.54 -19.81 27.18
C LYS A 25 6.25 -18.69 27.94
N ALA A 26 7.55 -18.84 28.20
CA ALA A 26 8.35 -17.79 28.84
C ALA A 26 8.39 -16.51 27.99
N LEU A 27 8.56 -16.63 26.67
CA LEU A 27 8.47 -15.49 25.76
C LEU A 27 7.09 -14.82 25.83
N LEU A 28 5.99 -15.58 25.85
CA LEU A 28 4.65 -15.00 25.88
C LEU A 28 4.38 -14.18 27.15
N VAL A 29 4.83 -14.65 28.32
CA VAL A 29 4.68 -13.93 29.59
C VAL A 29 5.32 -12.54 29.51
N GLU A 30 6.52 -12.44 28.93
CA GLU A 30 7.24 -11.17 28.77
C GLU A 30 6.68 -10.31 27.63
N LEU A 31 6.25 -10.94 26.54
CA LEU A 31 5.88 -10.25 25.30
C LEU A 31 4.45 -9.68 25.34
N GLU A 32 3.51 -10.38 25.98
CA GLU A 32 2.08 -10.03 25.94
C GLU A 32 1.76 -8.60 26.43
N PRO A 33 2.33 -8.10 27.55
CA PRO A 33 2.05 -6.74 28.01
C PRO A 33 2.48 -5.67 26.99
N GLU A 34 3.63 -5.87 26.34
CA GLU A 34 4.13 -4.96 25.29
C GLU A 34 3.25 -5.02 24.04
N LEU A 35 2.83 -6.21 23.61
CA LEU A 35 1.91 -6.37 22.47
C LEU A 35 0.54 -5.74 22.75
N MET A 36 -0.02 -5.92 23.95
CA MET A 36 -1.30 -5.33 24.35
C MET A 36 -1.24 -3.80 24.32
N MET A 37 -0.16 -3.21 24.84
CA MET A 37 0.06 -1.77 24.76
C MET A 37 0.15 -1.27 23.31
N MET A 38 0.90 -1.97 22.45
CA MET A 38 1.00 -1.60 21.03
C MET A 38 -0.33 -1.77 20.27
N ALA A 39 -1.10 -2.82 20.58
CA ALA A 39 -2.38 -3.13 19.94
C ALA A 39 -3.44 -2.07 20.27
N ARG A 40 -3.53 -1.61 21.52
CA ARG A 40 -4.43 -0.52 21.95
C ARG A 40 -4.23 0.78 21.17
N ASN A 41 -3.01 1.04 20.72
CA ASN A 41 -2.65 2.25 19.99
C ASN A 41 -2.89 2.16 18.47
N GLN A 42 -3.38 1.03 17.94
CA GLN A 42 -3.57 0.89 16.50
C GLN A 42 -4.74 1.73 15.96
N PRO A 43 -4.60 2.39 14.80
CA PRO A 43 -5.65 3.20 14.20
C PRO A 43 -6.66 2.33 13.45
N ILE A 44 -7.48 1.56 14.18
CA ILE A 44 -8.47 0.61 13.61
C ILE A 44 -9.88 1.20 13.42
N GLY A 45 -10.00 2.53 13.43
CA GLY A 45 -11.27 3.22 13.24
C GLY A 45 -12.31 2.83 14.30
N ARG A 46 -13.56 2.59 13.86
CA ARG A 46 -14.70 2.23 14.72
C ARG A 46 -14.54 0.91 15.47
N LEU A 47 -13.67 0.01 14.98
CA LEU A 47 -13.38 -1.24 15.68
C LEU A 47 -12.65 -1.02 17.01
N ARG A 48 -12.10 0.18 17.25
CA ARG A 48 -11.45 0.54 18.52
C ARG A 48 -12.41 0.51 19.70
N ASP A 49 -13.70 0.78 19.48
CA ASP A 49 -14.71 0.85 20.55
C ASP A 49 -15.11 -0.54 21.07
N ARG A 50 -14.68 -1.61 20.39
CA ARG A 50 -14.88 -2.99 20.86
C ARG A 50 -13.80 -3.35 21.87
N GLU A 51 -14.23 -3.83 23.03
CA GLU A 51 -13.34 -4.17 24.15
C GLU A 51 -12.27 -5.20 23.78
N ASP A 52 -12.61 -6.17 22.92
CA ASP A 52 -11.73 -7.29 22.59
C ASP A 52 -10.80 -7.06 21.39
N SER A 53 -10.94 -5.96 20.65
CA SER A 53 -10.12 -5.68 19.46
C SER A 53 -8.61 -5.75 19.72
N PRO A 54 -8.06 -5.20 20.82
CA PRO A 54 -6.64 -5.35 21.13
C PRO A 54 -6.24 -6.81 21.39
N ARG A 55 -7.08 -7.59 22.10
CA ARG A 55 -6.81 -9.01 22.39
C ARG A 55 -6.77 -9.83 21.09
N GLU A 56 -7.72 -9.61 20.20
CA GLU A 56 -7.77 -10.27 18.88
C GLU A 56 -6.52 -9.97 18.03
N ILE A 57 -6.06 -8.71 18.03
CA ILE A 57 -4.82 -8.32 17.34
C ILE A 57 -3.62 -9.04 17.95
N VAL A 58 -3.52 -9.11 19.29
CA VAL A 58 -2.44 -9.84 19.98
C VAL A 58 -2.48 -11.32 19.65
N THR A 59 -3.63 -11.97 19.71
CA THR A 59 -3.80 -13.39 19.32
C THR A 59 -3.28 -13.65 17.91
N ARG A 60 -3.57 -12.76 16.96
CA ARG A 60 -3.06 -12.87 15.58
C ARG A 60 -1.54 -12.68 15.48
N VAL A 61 -0.96 -11.76 16.24
CA VAL A 61 0.50 -11.60 16.34
C VAL A 61 1.13 -12.87 16.89
N VAL A 62 0.61 -13.40 17.99
CA VAL A 62 1.06 -14.64 18.64
C VAL A 62 0.99 -15.83 17.68
N ALA A 63 -0.14 -16.01 16.98
CA ALA A 63 -0.30 -17.06 15.98
C ALA A 63 0.73 -16.94 14.84
N ARG A 64 1.04 -15.72 14.40
CA ARG A 64 2.06 -15.47 13.36
C ARG A 64 3.47 -15.74 13.84
N LEU A 65 3.78 -15.46 15.11
CA LEU A 65 5.07 -15.76 15.73
C LEU A 65 5.26 -17.25 15.94
N PHE A 66 4.19 -17.97 16.33
CA PHE A 66 4.19 -19.42 16.51
C PHE A 66 4.24 -20.18 15.18
N GLY A 67 3.58 -19.63 14.14
CA GLY A 67 3.40 -20.28 12.85
C GLY A 67 4.72 -20.71 12.18
N LYS A 68 4.63 -21.80 11.39
CA LYS A 68 5.76 -22.41 10.67
C LYS A 68 6.96 -22.70 11.57
N GLN A 69 6.73 -23.27 12.76
CA GLN A 69 7.78 -23.62 13.73
C GLN A 69 8.67 -22.41 14.10
N TYR A 70 8.03 -21.29 14.45
CA TYR A 70 8.71 -20.06 14.85
C TYR A 70 9.58 -19.41 13.77
N ALA A 71 9.27 -19.61 12.49
CA ALA A 71 10.09 -19.11 11.38
C ALA A 71 10.34 -17.59 11.44
N ALA A 72 9.35 -16.80 11.86
CA ALA A 72 9.51 -15.34 12.00
C ALA A 72 10.51 -14.98 13.11
N VAL A 73 10.45 -15.67 14.25
CA VAL A 73 11.37 -15.51 15.39
C VAL A 73 12.79 -15.89 14.98
N LYS A 74 12.96 -17.05 14.34
CA LYS A 74 14.27 -17.52 13.84
C LYS A 74 14.87 -16.52 12.84
N LYS A 75 14.06 -16.02 11.91
CA LYS A 75 14.50 -15.03 10.93
C LYS A 75 14.91 -13.71 11.58
N LEU A 76 14.17 -13.24 12.58
CA LEU A 76 14.51 -12.04 13.33
C LEU A 76 15.86 -12.19 14.05
N CYS A 77 16.06 -13.30 14.76
CA CYS A 77 17.28 -13.56 15.52
C CYS A 77 18.52 -13.79 14.64
N ALA A 78 18.35 -14.11 13.36
CA ALA A 78 19.43 -14.31 12.39
C ALA A 78 19.90 -13.01 11.70
N LEU A 79 19.25 -11.86 11.94
CA LEU A 79 19.66 -10.59 11.35
C LEU A 79 20.89 -10.00 12.06
N ASP A 80 21.86 -9.54 11.27
CA ASP A 80 23.06 -8.86 11.74
C ASP A 80 23.31 -7.57 10.91
N PRO A 81 23.28 -6.37 11.51
CA PRO A 81 23.00 -6.11 12.93
C PRO A 81 21.54 -6.42 13.31
N PRO A 82 21.27 -6.77 14.57
CA PRO A 82 19.90 -6.99 15.03
C PRO A 82 19.09 -5.69 14.91
N PRO A 83 17.87 -5.72 14.35
CA PRO A 83 17.04 -4.53 14.27
C PRO A 83 16.55 -4.11 15.66
N GLU A 84 16.01 -2.89 15.78
CA GLU A 84 15.29 -2.48 16.99
C GLU A 84 14.06 -3.37 17.18
N LEU A 85 14.03 -4.15 18.27
CA LEU A 85 12.99 -5.16 18.54
C LEU A 85 11.60 -4.53 18.60
N ARG A 86 11.47 -3.40 19.32
CA ARG A 86 10.22 -2.64 19.41
C ARG A 86 9.75 -2.13 18.06
N ALA A 87 10.63 -1.65 17.18
CA ALA A 87 10.25 -1.24 15.83
C ALA A 87 9.72 -2.43 15.02
N TRP A 88 10.39 -3.58 15.10
CA TRP A 88 9.94 -4.80 14.43
C TRP A 88 8.58 -5.29 14.94
N LEU A 89 8.38 -5.30 16.26
CA LEU A 89 7.09 -5.63 16.90
C LEU A 89 5.99 -4.67 16.49
N ARG A 90 6.25 -3.35 16.43
CA ARG A 90 5.29 -2.35 15.94
C ARG A 90 4.83 -2.64 14.53
N VAL A 91 5.74 -3.01 13.62
CA VAL A 91 5.39 -3.40 12.24
C VAL A 91 4.51 -4.64 12.23
N LEU A 92 4.85 -5.63 13.06
CA LEU A 92 4.10 -6.89 13.15
C LEU A 92 2.67 -6.68 13.67
N VAL A 93 2.52 -5.90 14.75
CA VAL A 93 1.23 -5.52 15.34
C VAL A 93 0.40 -4.72 14.34
N ARG A 94 0.99 -3.72 13.68
CA ARG A 94 0.29 -2.90 12.68
C ARG A 94 -0.25 -3.74 11.53
N ARG A 95 0.54 -4.71 11.06
CA ARG A 95 0.10 -5.62 10.00
C ARG A 95 -1.08 -6.48 10.48
N SER A 96 -1.00 -7.09 11.66
CA SER A 96 -2.11 -7.85 12.23
C SER A 96 -3.38 -7.02 12.43
N ALA A 97 -3.25 -5.74 12.80
CA ALA A 97 -4.36 -4.82 12.94
C ALA A 97 -5.04 -4.51 11.59
N ILE A 98 -4.25 -4.31 10.52
CA ILE A 98 -4.79 -4.10 9.17
C ILE A 98 -5.52 -5.36 8.69
N ASP A 99 -4.93 -6.54 8.90
CA ASP A 99 -5.55 -7.81 8.52
C ASP A 99 -6.88 -8.02 9.30
N TYR A 100 -6.87 -7.76 10.62
CA TYR A 100 -8.07 -7.78 11.45
C TYR A 100 -9.16 -6.84 10.92
N MET A 101 -8.83 -5.59 10.60
CA MET A 101 -9.79 -4.63 10.03
C MET A 101 -10.40 -5.13 8.71
N ARG A 102 -9.57 -5.66 7.81
CA ARG A 102 -9.98 -6.09 6.47
C ARG A 102 -10.94 -7.27 6.47
N GLU A 103 -10.86 -8.11 7.50
CA GLU A 103 -11.75 -9.27 7.66
C GLU A 103 -13.11 -8.92 8.26
N HIS A 104 -13.32 -7.66 8.70
CA HIS A 104 -14.58 -7.24 9.31
C HIS A 104 -15.56 -6.68 8.26
N PRO A 105 -16.84 -7.10 8.26
CA PRO A 105 -17.85 -6.61 7.31
C PRO A 105 -18.07 -5.09 7.32
N GLU A 106 -17.78 -4.42 8.43
CA GLU A 106 -17.86 -2.96 8.54
C GLU A 106 -16.84 -2.24 7.65
N PHE A 107 -15.72 -2.90 7.35
CA PHE A 107 -14.72 -2.41 6.41
C PHE A 107 -15.20 -2.55 4.96
N ASP A 108 -15.94 -3.63 4.65
CA ASP A 108 -16.58 -3.82 3.35
C ASP A 108 -17.72 -2.82 3.11
N ARG A 109 -18.58 -2.57 4.10
CA ARG A 109 -19.73 -1.65 3.95
C ARG A 109 -19.33 -0.22 3.62
N GLY A 110 -18.20 0.26 4.14
CA GLY A 110 -17.65 1.57 3.77
C GLY A 110 -17.21 1.68 2.30
N ASN A 111 -16.97 0.54 1.64
CA ASN A 111 -16.69 0.45 0.21
C ASN A 111 -17.94 0.11 -0.63
N VAL A 112 -18.94 -0.59 -0.06
CA VAL A 112 -20.15 -1.03 -0.78
C VAL A 112 -21.23 0.08 -0.87
N GLU A 113 -21.43 0.87 0.18
CA GLU A 113 -22.46 1.95 0.19
C GLU A 113 -21.95 3.28 -0.40
N ARG A 114 -20.64 3.42 -0.61
CA ARG A 114 -20.18 4.42 -1.57
C ARG A 114 -20.69 3.95 -2.93
N ALA A 115 -21.71 4.64 -3.45
CA ALA A 115 -22.01 4.60 -4.88
C ALA A 115 -20.67 4.59 -5.61
N PRO A 116 -20.42 3.67 -6.55
CA PRO A 116 -19.13 3.53 -7.21
C PRO A 116 -18.85 4.83 -7.97
N ARG A 117 -18.31 5.82 -7.27
CA ARG A 117 -17.72 7.03 -7.84
C ARG A 117 -16.34 6.61 -8.28
N TRP A 118 -16.33 5.77 -9.31
CA TRP A 118 -15.52 5.85 -10.52
C TRP A 118 -15.09 4.48 -11.04
N ILE A 119 -15.11 4.44 -12.36
CA ILE A 119 -14.66 3.37 -13.22
C ILE A 119 -13.20 3.07 -12.87
N SER A 120 -12.95 1.92 -12.26
CA SER A 120 -11.62 1.35 -12.19
C SER A 120 -11.07 1.25 -13.61
N LEU A 121 -9.81 1.64 -13.84
CA LEU A 121 -9.18 1.40 -15.15
C LEU A 121 -9.21 -0.10 -15.50
N ALA A 122 -9.24 -0.98 -14.50
CA ALA A 122 -9.45 -2.41 -14.70
C ALA A 122 -10.88 -2.77 -15.16
N SER A 123 -11.91 -2.01 -14.76
CA SER A 123 -13.29 -2.20 -15.25
C SER A 123 -13.52 -1.64 -16.67
N LEU A 124 -12.54 -0.94 -17.26
CA LEU A 124 -12.58 -0.59 -18.70
C LEU A 124 -12.13 -1.75 -19.60
N GLY A 125 -11.54 -2.81 -19.03
CA GLY A 125 -10.99 -3.96 -19.77
C GLY A 125 -11.88 -5.21 -19.77
N SER A 126 -12.84 -5.31 -18.85
CA SER A 126 -13.76 -6.46 -18.78
C SER A 126 -15.03 -6.16 -19.59
N GLY A 127 -15.20 -6.87 -20.70
CA GLY A 127 -16.34 -6.72 -21.58
C GLY A 127 -17.67 -6.98 -20.88
N GLU A 128 -18.47 -5.93 -20.72
CA GLU A 128 -19.93 -6.04 -20.66
C GLU A 128 -20.52 -4.73 -21.18
N ALA A 129 -21.41 -4.86 -22.16
CA ALA A 129 -22.00 -3.77 -22.91
C ALA A 129 -22.89 -2.90 -22.01
N VAL A 130 -22.45 -1.68 -21.71
CA VAL A 130 -23.31 -0.61 -21.20
C VAL A 130 -23.58 0.36 -22.35
N ALA A 131 -24.87 0.54 -22.65
CA ALA A 131 -25.39 1.34 -23.74
C ALA A 131 -24.90 2.80 -23.74
N ALA A 132 -24.80 3.37 -24.95
CA ALA A 132 -24.35 4.72 -25.30
C ALA A 132 -25.08 5.83 -24.52
N ASP A 133 -24.40 6.83 -23.95
CA ASP A 133 -24.05 8.13 -24.56
C ASP A 133 -23.15 8.97 -23.60
N PRO A 134 -22.33 9.96 -24.01
CA PRO A 134 -21.57 10.14 -25.26
C PRO A 134 -20.09 9.77 -25.07
N GLY A 135 -19.45 9.46 -26.19
CA GLY A 135 -18.03 9.14 -26.31
C GLY A 135 -17.77 7.66 -26.08
N SER A 136 -17.48 6.94 -27.16
CA SER A 136 -17.16 5.51 -27.11
C SER A 136 -16.07 5.22 -26.07
N LEU A 137 -16.02 3.99 -25.56
CA LEU A 137 -14.92 3.55 -24.67
C LEU A 137 -13.54 3.90 -25.25
N ALA A 138 -13.40 3.83 -26.58
CA ALA A 138 -12.20 4.22 -27.31
C ALA A 138 -11.87 5.72 -27.14
N GLU A 139 -12.86 6.61 -27.22
CA GLU A 139 -12.67 8.05 -27.00
C GLU A 139 -12.26 8.37 -25.57
N LYS A 140 -12.89 7.72 -24.58
CA LYS A 140 -12.50 7.90 -23.16
C LYS A 140 -11.07 7.44 -22.92
N ARG A 141 -10.67 6.31 -23.49
CA ARG A 141 -9.28 5.82 -23.46
C ARG A 141 -8.31 6.83 -24.10
N ALA A 142 -8.67 7.37 -25.27
CA ALA A 142 -7.86 8.36 -25.97
C ALA A 142 -7.70 9.66 -25.15
N GLN A 143 -8.77 10.14 -24.51
CA GLN A 143 -8.72 11.33 -23.64
C GLN A 143 -7.80 11.13 -22.43
N VAL A 144 -7.88 9.97 -21.78
CA VAL A 144 -7.00 9.63 -20.65
C VAL A 144 -5.54 9.60 -21.08
N ILE A 145 -5.23 8.96 -22.22
CA ILE A 145 -3.87 8.90 -22.76
C ILE A 145 -3.37 10.30 -23.13
N ALA A 146 -4.19 11.10 -23.81
CA ALA A 146 -3.84 12.46 -24.20
C ALA A 146 -3.56 13.35 -22.99
N PHE A 147 -4.40 13.26 -21.95
CA PHE A 147 -4.20 13.98 -20.70
C PHE A 147 -2.88 13.63 -20.02
N VAL A 148 -2.59 12.32 -19.86
CA VAL A 148 -1.36 11.87 -19.21
C VAL A 148 -0.13 12.25 -20.02
N ARG A 149 -0.20 12.18 -21.35
CA ARG A 149 0.87 12.62 -22.24
C ARG A 149 1.15 14.12 -22.09
N ALA A 150 0.12 14.95 -22.14
CA ALA A 150 0.25 16.39 -21.96
C ALA A 150 0.87 16.75 -20.60
N ALA A 151 0.45 16.07 -19.52
CA ALA A 151 1.03 16.27 -18.20
C ALA A 151 2.52 15.84 -18.15
N VAL A 152 2.88 14.72 -18.77
CA VAL A 152 4.29 14.28 -18.87
C VAL A 152 5.13 15.32 -19.62
N GLU A 153 4.65 15.81 -20.77
CA GLU A 153 5.34 16.82 -21.58
C GLU A 153 5.50 18.13 -20.80
N GLU A 154 4.43 18.60 -20.13
CA GLU A 154 4.43 19.79 -19.26
C GLU A 154 5.50 19.67 -18.16
N ALA A 155 5.55 18.54 -17.44
CA ALA A 155 6.52 18.33 -16.36
C ALA A 155 7.96 18.26 -16.88
N ILE A 156 8.22 17.54 -17.98
CA ILE A 156 9.57 17.44 -18.56
C ILE A 156 10.04 18.81 -19.06
N ALA A 157 9.18 19.56 -19.74
CA ALA A 157 9.51 20.90 -20.23
C ALA A 157 9.81 21.87 -19.07
N ALA A 158 8.95 21.89 -18.05
CA ALA A 158 9.16 22.73 -16.86
C ALA A 158 10.45 22.38 -16.12
N PHE A 159 10.74 21.08 -15.94
CA PHE A 159 11.98 20.63 -15.30
C PHE A 159 13.21 21.01 -16.12
N LYS A 160 13.15 20.95 -17.45
CA LYS A 160 14.26 21.37 -18.32
C LYS A 160 14.52 22.87 -18.22
N ALA A 161 13.49 23.68 -18.01
CA ALA A 161 13.59 25.14 -17.92
C ALA A 161 14.02 25.63 -16.52
N GLU A 162 13.43 25.08 -15.46
CA GLU A 162 13.55 25.59 -14.08
C GLU A 162 14.22 24.60 -13.12
N GLY A 163 14.54 23.37 -13.57
CA GLY A 163 15.14 22.34 -12.73
C GLY A 163 14.23 21.90 -11.57
N ASP A 164 14.83 21.78 -10.39
CA ASP A 164 14.19 21.21 -9.20
C ASP A 164 13.06 22.09 -8.62
N ASP A 165 13.02 23.38 -8.99
CA ASP A 165 12.00 24.36 -8.58
C ASP A 165 10.67 24.10 -9.29
N ALA A 166 10.70 23.72 -10.58
CA ALA A 166 9.50 23.29 -11.31
C ALA A 166 8.81 22.11 -10.61
N LEU A 167 9.58 21.19 -10.00
CA LEU A 167 8.99 20.06 -9.28
C LEU A 167 8.15 20.51 -8.07
N PHE A 168 8.62 21.54 -7.36
CA PHE A 168 7.88 22.09 -6.22
C PHE A 168 6.62 22.81 -6.69
N ARG A 169 6.75 23.70 -7.69
CA ARG A 169 5.62 24.43 -8.29
C ARG A 169 4.54 23.48 -8.80
N LEU A 170 4.89 22.52 -9.65
CA LEU A 170 3.96 21.54 -10.19
C LEU A 170 3.32 20.66 -9.11
N SER A 171 4.05 20.34 -8.03
CA SER A 171 3.48 19.56 -6.91
C SER A 171 2.34 20.31 -6.20
N LEU A 172 2.47 21.63 -6.05
CA LEU A 172 1.42 22.48 -5.49
C LEU A 172 0.26 22.65 -6.47
N GLU A 173 0.57 22.94 -7.73
CA GLU A 173 -0.42 23.16 -8.79
C GLU A 173 -1.28 21.92 -9.04
N TRP A 174 -0.63 20.78 -9.24
CA TRP A 174 -1.30 19.52 -9.52
C TRP A 174 -1.78 18.81 -8.25
N LYS A 175 -1.50 19.36 -7.06
CA LYS A 175 -1.89 18.79 -5.75
C LYS A 175 -1.46 17.33 -5.58
N ILE A 176 -0.28 16.99 -6.06
CA ILE A 176 0.38 15.69 -5.88
C ILE A 176 1.72 15.86 -5.19
N THR A 177 2.29 14.80 -4.64
CA THR A 177 3.59 14.93 -3.95
C THR A 177 4.74 15.27 -4.91
N ARG A 178 5.75 16.01 -4.44
CA ARG A 178 6.97 16.32 -5.22
C ARG A 178 7.69 15.07 -5.75
N ILE A 179 7.66 13.98 -4.97
CA ILE A 179 8.21 12.67 -5.38
C ILE A 179 7.48 12.13 -6.60
N HIS A 180 6.17 12.31 -6.66
CA HIS A 180 5.36 11.88 -7.80
C HIS A 180 5.68 12.71 -9.04
N VAL A 181 5.75 14.05 -8.96
CA VAL A 181 6.19 14.90 -10.09
C VAL A 181 7.58 14.48 -10.60
N ARG A 182 8.53 14.23 -9.69
CA ARG A 182 9.87 13.75 -10.05
C ARG A 182 9.82 12.42 -10.81
N ARG A 183 8.92 11.51 -10.44
CA ARG A 183 8.71 10.24 -11.18
C ARG A 183 8.10 10.49 -12.56
N VAL A 184 7.16 11.43 -12.70
CA VAL A 184 6.59 11.81 -14.00
C VAL A 184 7.69 12.31 -14.95
N VAL A 185 8.60 13.17 -14.47
CA VAL A 185 9.74 13.64 -15.26
C VAL A 185 10.69 12.49 -15.64
N LYS A 186 11.03 11.62 -14.68
CA LYS A 186 12.02 10.55 -14.90
C LYS A 186 11.50 9.35 -15.71
N HIS A 187 10.21 9.04 -15.58
CA HIS A 187 9.60 7.81 -16.09
C HIS A 187 8.34 8.09 -16.94
N GLY A 188 8.19 9.30 -17.46
CA GLY A 188 6.97 9.72 -18.16
C GLY A 188 6.59 8.84 -19.36
N GLU A 189 7.56 8.40 -20.15
CA GLU A 189 7.32 7.46 -21.25
C GLU A 189 6.78 6.11 -20.74
N GLN A 190 7.32 5.60 -19.63
CA GLN A 190 6.81 4.37 -19.00
C GLN A 190 5.36 4.54 -18.52
N TYR A 191 4.96 5.73 -18.05
CA TYR A 191 3.57 5.98 -17.64
C TYR A 191 2.61 5.81 -18.82
N VAL A 192 2.95 6.41 -19.97
CA VAL A 192 2.14 6.32 -21.19
C VAL A 192 2.08 4.87 -21.69
N SER A 193 3.21 4.15 -21.70
CA SER A 193 3.26 2.75 -22.15
C SER A 193 2.47 1.81 -21.25
N VAL A 194 2.61 1.93 -19.93
CA VAL A 194 1.82 1.14 -18.95
C VAL A 194 0.33 1.42 -19.13
N LEU A 195 -0.06 2.68 -19.22
CA LEU A 195 -1.46 3.08 -19.36
C LEU A 195 -2.07 2.56 -20.65
N THR A 196 -1.33 2.61 -21.76
CA THR A 196 -1.78 2.11 -23.06
C THR A 196 -2.13 0.62 -22.97
N HIS A 197 -1.23 -0.23 -22.45
CA HIS A 197 -1.48 -1.66 -22.34
C HIS A 197 -2.59 -2.04 -21.36
N VAL A 198 -2.67 -1.35 -20.22
CA VAL A 198 -3.76 -1.56 -19.26
C VAL A 198 -5.11 -1.17 -19.88
N LEU A 199 -5.18 -0.04 -20.59
CA LEU A 199 -6.41 0.38 -21.27
C LEU A 199 -6.76 -0.51 -22.47
N GLU A 200 -5.79 -1.19 -23.09
CA GLU A 200 -6.03 -2.24 -24.09
C GLU A 200 -6.61 -3.54 -23.49
N GLY A 201 -6.70 -3.63 -22.16
CA GLY A 201 -7.26 -4.79 -21.45
C GLY A 201 -6.23 -5.83 -21.02
N GLN A 202 -4.93 -5.55 -21.13
CA GLN A 202 -3.89 -6.45 -20.61
C GLN A 202 -3.88 -6.42 -19.08
N SER A 203 -3.64 -7.58 -18.47
CA SER A 203 -3.42 -7.69 -17.04
C SER A 203 -2.08 -7.06 -16.63
N TYR A 204 -1.91 -6.78 -15.34
CA TYR A 204 -0.63 -6.23 -14.83
C TYR A 204 0.57 -7.18 -15.06
N PRO A 205 0.47 -8.50 -14.89
CA PRO A 205 1.54 -9.42 -15.24
C PRO A 205 1.91 -9.39 -16.74
N GLU A 206 0.92 -9.33 -17.64
CA GLU A 206 1.16 -9.27 -19.09
C GLU A 206 1.83 -7.95 -19.48
N THR A 207 1.32 -6.84 -18.98
CA THR A 207 1.92 -5.50 -19.19
C THR A 207 3.36 -5.47 -18.67
N ALA A 208 3.60 -6.03 -17.48
CA ALA A 208 4.92 -6.12 -16.87
C ALA A 208 5.90 -6.92 -17.75
N ALA A 209 5.49 -8.11 -18.20
CA ALA A 209 6.29 -8.96 -19.08
C ALA A 209 6.60 -8.26 -20.41
N LYS A 210 5.61 -7.58 -21.02
CA LYS A 210 5.75 -6.87 -22.29
C LYS A 210 6.70 -5.68 -22.21
N LEU A 211 6.69 -4.96 -21.09
CA LEU A 211 7.52 -3.77 -20.87
C LEU A 211 8.87 -4.09 -20.19
N GLY A 212 9.14 -5.34 -19.82
CA GLY A 212 10.37 -5.72 -19.13
C GLY A 212 10.51 -5.10 -17.73
N ILE A 213 9.38 -4.85 -17.05
CA ILE A 213 9.33 -4.29 -15.68
C ILE A 213 8.63 -5.27 -14.74
N THR A 214 8.68 -5.02 -13.44
CA THR A 214 7.98 -5.86 -12.47
C THR A 214 6.49 -5.55 -12.42
N ARG A 215 5.66 -6.55 -12.05
CA ARG A 215 4.24 -6.34 -11.75
C ARG A 215 4.02 -5.20 -10.75
N ARG A 216 4.90 -5.10 -9.74
CA ARG A 216 4.79 -4.06 -8.71
C ARG A 216 5.01 -2.67 -9.27
N GLU A 217 5.88 -2.51 -10.26
CA GLU A 217 6.09 -1.25 -10.95
C GLU A 217 4.87 -0.85 -11.78
N VAL A 218 4.22 -1.79 -12.47
CA VAL A 218 2.94 -1.54 -13.16
C VAL A 218 1.88 -1.03 -12.17
N GLU A 219 1.68 -1.73 -11.05
CA GLU A 219 0.72 -1.33 -10.00
C GLU A 219 1.00 0.09 -9.46
N LEU A 220 2.27 0.41 -9.22
CA LEU A 220 2.67 1.72 -8.73
C LEU A 220 2.44 2.81 -9.78
N THR A 221 2.80 2.56 -11.04
CA THR A 221 2.58 3.50 -12.15
C THR A 221 1.09 3.79 -12.34
N VAL A 222 0.23 2.77 -12.36
CA VAL A 222 -1.23 2.96 -12.46
C VAL A 222 -1.74 3.80 -11.29
N ARG A 223 -1.34 3.48 -10.05
CA ARG A 223 -1.74 4.24 -8.87
C ARG A 223 -1.33 5.72 -8.94
N TYR A 224 -0.14 5.99 -9.46
CA TYR A 224 0.33 7.36 -9.68
C TYR A 224 -0.51 8.09 -10.72
N ILE A 225 -0.80 7.45 -11.86
CA ILE A 225 -1.68 8.03 -12.88
C ILE A 225 -3.07 8.36 -12.30
N GLU A 226 -3.67 7.44 -11.54
CA GLU A 226 -4.96 7.67 -10.87
C GLU A 226 -4.92 8.85 -9.88
N GLU A 227 -3.85 8.98 -9.10
CA GLU A 227 -3.65 10.11 -8.18
C GLU A 227 -3.59 11.43 -8.96
N MET A 228 -2.87 11.47 -10.08
CA MET A 228 -2.75 12.65 -10.94
C MET A 228 -4.08 13.03 -11.58
N LEU A 229 -4.81 12.07 -12.15
CA LEU A 229 -6.13 12.29 -12.75
C LEU A 229 -7.11 12.87 -11.72
N ARG A 230 -7.12 12.30 -10.50
CA ARG A 230 -7.97 12.78 -9.39
C ARG A 230 -7.61 14.21 -8.98
N ALA A 231 -6.34 14.46 -8.76
CA ALA A 231 -5.88 15.75 -8.24
C ALA A 231 -6.13 16.89 -9.24
N ARG A 232 -6.06 16.59 -10.54
CA ARG A 232 -6.37 17.51 -11.64
C ARG A 232 -7.84 17.48 -12.11
N ARG A 233 -8.73 16.81 -11.36
CA ARG A 233 -10.17 16.76 -11.61
C ARG A 233 -10.57 16.27 -13.02
N PHE A 234 -9.78 15.40 -13.63
CA PHE A 234 -10.03 14.90 -14.99
C PHE A 234 -11.35 14.11 -15.04
N GLY A 235 -12.36 14.59 -15.76
CA GLY A 235 -13.66 13.90 -15.89
C GLY A 235 -14.64 14.14 -14.73
N MET A 236 -14.37 15.13 -13.87
CA MET A 236 -15.38 15.69 -12.96
C MET A 236 -16.04 16.92 -13.60
N ASP A 237 -17.35 17.03 -13.46
CA ASP A 237 -18.07 18.24 -13.86
C ASP A 237 -17.54 19.45 -13.07
N PRO A 238 -17.34 20.62 -13.71
CA PRO A 238 -17.01 21.83 -13.00
C PRO A 238 -18.21 22.23 -12.12
N GLU A 239 -18.03 22.20 -10.80
CA GLU A 239 -18.94 22.85 -9.83
C GLU A 239 -18.98 24.36 -10.02
#